data_AF-A0AA35KD26-F1
#
_entry.id   AF-A0AA35KD26-F1
#
_cell.length_a   1.000
_cell.length_b   1.000
_cell.length_c   1.000
_cell.angle_alpha   90.00
_cell.angle_beta   90.00
_cell.angle_gamma   90.00
#
_symmetry.space_group_name_H-M   'P 1'
#
loop_
_entity.id
_entity.type
_entity.pdbx_description
1 polymer ?
#
loop_
_entity_poly.entity_id
_entity_poly.type
_entity_poly.pdbx_seq_one_letter_code
_entity_poly.pdbx_strand_id
1 'polypeptide(L)'
;MAPGPASRRKGAAGPAGGLPSVRQSLRRAWQDKHLVLFEPHYTPLVAACLCLAEVGVNQWVIHRVAYTEIDWKAYMDEVEGVVNGTLDYTQLKGDTGPLVYPAGFVYIFLGLYYATGRGTNIRLAQYLFAALYIATLLLVFRIYSRTSKVPPYVFFFMCCASYRIHSIFVLRLFNDPVAMAILFLAVNLFLEEQWSWGCFCFSLAVSVKMNILLFAPGLLFLLLQRFGLLGAIPKLAICAALQVVLGLPFLVVNPVGYVSRSFDLGRQFLFKWTVNWRFLPEEVFQHRTFHLALLAAHLAALGLFALKRWHRCDESILSLLKDPAERKNPPQPLSANHILLPEWWGWFATW
;
A
#
# COMPACT_ATOMS: atom_id res chain seq x y z
N MET A 1 -66.62 -22.40 -39.86
CA MET A 1 -67.36 -22.46 -38.59
C MET A 1 -66.35 -22.53 -37.46
N ALA A 2 -66.32 -21.50 -36.60
CA ALA A 2 -65.64 -21.56 -35.30
C ALA A 2 -66.39 -22.54 -34.38
N PRO A 3 -65.69 -23.08 -33.36
CA PRO A 3 -65.99 -22.59 -32.01
C PRO A 3 -64.74 -22.29 -31.16
N GLY A 4 -64.94 -21.42 -30.17
CA GLY A 4 -63.95 -20.70 -29.38
C GLY A 4 -63.31 -21.45 -28.19
N PRO A 5 -62.65 -20.70 -27.27
CA PRO A 5 -61.44 -21.16 -26.58
C PRO A 5 -61.71 -21.71 -25.17
N ALA A 6 -60.93 -22.72 -24.77
CA ALA A 6 -60.88 -23.20 -23.39
C ALA A 6 -59.52 -22.85 -22.75
N SER A 7 -59.60 -22.07 -21.67
CA SER A 7 -58.49 -21.69 -20.79
C SER A 7 -57.80 -22.90 -20.15
N ARG A 8 -56.47 -22.96 -20.17
CA ARG A 8 -55.72 -23.84 -19.26
C ARG A 8 -54.56 -23.11 -18.59
N ARG A 9 -54.77 -22.92 -17.29
CA ARG A 9 -53.91 -22.51 -16.19
C ARG A 9 -52.39 -22.58 -16.40
N LYS A 10 -51.74 -21.47 -16.04
CA LYS A 10 -50.34 -21.35 -15.59
C LYS A 10 -49.96 -22.49 -14.64
N GLY A 11 -48.82 -23.13 -14.91
CA GLY A 11 -48.19 -24.13 -14.04
C GLY A 11 -46.68 -23.94 -13.99
N ALA A 12 -46.22 -23.54 -12.80
CA ALA A 12 -44.88 -23.68 -12.22
C ALA A 12 -43.66 -23.08 -12.95
N ALA A 13 -43.30 -21.87 -12.50
CA ALA A 13 -41.94 -21.36 -12.54
C ALA A 13 -40.99 -22.31 -11.80
N GLY A 14 -39.82 -22.60 -12.41
CA GLY A 14 -38.72 -23.29 -11.74
C GLY A 14 -38.21 -22.50 -10.53
N PRO A 15 -37.63 -23.17 -9.52
CA PRO A 15 -37.17 -22.48 -8.33
C PRO A 15 -36.01 -21.54 -8.71
N ALA A 16 -36.27 -20.26 -8.51
CA ALA A 16 -35.30 -19.18 -8.57
C ALA A 16 -34.08 -19.52 -7.70
N GLY A 17 -32.89 -19.27 -8.24
CA GLY A 17 -31.62 -19.35 -7.50
C GLY A 17 -31.64 -18.40 -6.31
N GLY A 18 -32.04 -18.92 -5.16
CA GLY A 18 -31.85 -18.25 -3.88
C GLY A 18 -30.38 -18.30 -3.48
N LEU A 19 -29.84 -17.18 -3.01
CA LEU A 19 -28.52 -17.15 -2.36
C LEU A 19 -28.45 -18.32 -1.35
N PRO A 20 -27.38 -19.13 -1.37
CA PRO A 20 -27.24 -20.21 -0.41
C PRO A 20 -27.25 -19.63 1.01
N SER A 21 -28.10 -20.20 1.86
CA SER A 21 -28.18 -19.87 3.29
C SER A 21 -26.81 -20.04 3.94
N VAL A 22 -26.41 -19.10 4.80
CA VAL A 22 -25.13 -19.13 5.55
C VAL A 22 -24.91 -20.48 6.23
N ARG A 23 -25.98 -21.13 6.71
CA ARG A 23 -25.94 -22.49 7.29
C ARG A 23 -25.54 -23.57 6.28
N GLN A 24 -25.96 -23.45 5.03
CA GLN A 24 -25.62 -24.40 3.96
C GLN A 24 -24.16 -24.24 3.53
N SER A 25 -23.66 -23.00 3.46
CA SER A 25 -22.24 -22.71 3.22
C SER A 25 -21.35 -23.21 4.35
N LEU A 26 -21.76 -23.05 5.60
CA LEU A 26 -21.06 -23.59 6.78
C LEU A 26 -21.02 -25.14 6.78
N ARG A 27 -22.12 -25.80 6.36
CA ARG A 27 -22.17 -27.27 6.28
C ARG A 27 -21.25 -27.82 5.20
N ARG A 28 -21.15 -27.15 4.05
CA ARG A 28 -20.21 -27.52 2.96
C ARG A 28 -18.76 -27.29 3.36
N ALA A 29 -18.45 -26.15 4.00
CA ALA A 29 -17.11 -25.88 4.54
C ALA A 29 -16.64 -26.92 5.57
N TRP A 30 -17.56 -27.49 6.35
CA TRP A 30 -17.25 -28.56 7.31
C TRP A 30 -16.97 -29.92 6.64
N GLN A 31 -17.68 -30.24 5.56
CA GLN A 31 -17.47 -31.48 4.79
C GLN A 31 -16.15 -31.43 4.01
N ASP A 32 -15.76 -30.24 3.53
CA ASP A 32 -14.57 -29.99 2.70
C ASP A 32 -13.41 -29.34 3.49
N LYS A 33 -13.25 -29.68 4.78
CA LYS A 33 -12.28 -29.07 5.70
C LYS A 33 -10.84 -28.98 5.18
N HIS A 34 -10.42 -29.89 4.31
CA HIS A 34 -9.10 -29.85 3.67
C HIS A 34 -9.06 -28.88 2.49
N LEU A 35 -10.13 -28.78 1.69
CA LEU A 35 -10.21 -27.90 0.52
C LEU A 35 -10.36 -26.41 0.91
N VAL A 36 -10.92 -26.11 2.09
CA VAL A 36 -11.02 -24.71 2.61
C VAL A 36 -9.66 -24.02 2.70
N LEU A 37 -8.57 -24.76 2.95
CA LEU A 37 -7.22 -24.23 3.08
C LEU A 37 -6.44 -24.15 1.76
N PHE A 38 -6.87 -24.88 0.73
CA PHE A 38 -6.15 -25.00 -0.54
C PHE A 38 -6.89 -24.35 -1.71
N GLU A 39 -8.21 -24.24 -1.64
CA GLU A 39 -9.03 -23.83 -2.76
C GLU A 39 -9.36 -22.33 -2.71
N PRO A 40 -9.00 -21.56 -3.76
CA PRO A 40 -9.18 -20.10 -3.78
C PRO A 40 -10.63 -19.62 -3.61
N HIS A 41 -11.62 -20.50 -3.77
CA HIS A 41 -13.04 -20.17 -3.61
C HIS A 41 -13.43 -19.86 -2.16
N TYR A 42 -12.72 -20.43 -1.17
CA TYR A 42 -12.98 -20.21 0.27
C TYR A 42 -12.16 -19.05 0.87
N THR A 43 -11.28 -18.43 0.08
CA THR A 43 -10.45 -17.28 0.44
C THR A 43 -11.19 -16.16 1.21
N PRO A 44 -12.36 -15.66 0.77
CA PRO A 44 -13.05 -14.58 1.49
C PRO A 44 -13.58 -15.02 2.87
N LEU A 45 -13.98 -16.28 3.01
CA LEU A 45 -14.45 -16.83 4.29
C LEU A 45 -13.30 -16.96 5.28
N VAL A 46 -12.16 -17.49 4.83
CA VAL A 46 -10.93 -17.62 5.64
C VAL A 46 -10.41 -16.23 6.03
N ALA A 47 -10.39 -15.28 5.09
CA ALA A 47 -10.02 -13.90 5.34
C ALA A 47 -10.91 -13.24 6.40
N ALA A 48 -12.24 -13.41 6.33
CA ALA A 48 -13.17 -12.87 7.33
C ALA A 48 -12.92 -13.45 8.73
N CYS A 49 -12.69 -14.76 8.84
CA CYS A 49 -12.39 -15.41 10.11
C CYS A 49 -11.06 -14.90 10.70
N LEU A 50 -10.03 -14.77 9.86
CA LEU A 50 -8.74 -14.22 10.26
C LEU A 50 -8.86 -12.76 10.70
N CYS A 51 -9.59 -11.92 9.97
CA CYS A 51 -9.83 -10.54 10.38
C CYS A 51 -10.52 -10.44 11.74
N LEU A 52 -11.51 -11.30 12.04
CA LEU A 52 -12.15 -11.33 13.35
C LEU A 52 -11.19 -11.76 14.47
N ALA A 53 -10.36 -12.77 14.21
CA ALA A 53 -9.32 -13.19 15.15
C ALA A 53 -8.32 -12.05 15.41
N GLU A 54 -7.89 -11.35 14.36
CA GLU A 54 -6.99 -10.21 14.42
C GLU A 54 -7.56 -9.02 15.20
N VAL A 55 -8.87 -8.76 15.12
CA VAL A 55 -9.51 -7.76 16.00
C VAL A 55 -9.34 -8.17 17.46
N GLY A 56 -9.55 -9.45 17.80
CA GLY A 56 -9.33 -9.98 19.15
C GLY A 56 -7.88 -9.84 19.62
N VAL A 57 -6.92 -10.14 18.74
CA VAL A 57 -5.48 -9.98 19.04
C VAL A 57 -5.14 -8.51 19.28
N ASN A 58 -5.60 -7.59 18.44
CA ASN A 58 -5.34 -6.16 18.62
C ASN A 58 -5.93 -5.64 19.93
N GLN A 59 -7.15 -6.04 20.29
CA GLN A 59 -7.75 -5.71 21.58
C GLN A 59 -6.91 -6.25 22.75
N TRP A 60 -6.47 -7.51 22.66
CA TRP A 60 -5.62 -8.11 23.68
C TRP A 60 -4.29 -7.36 23.83
N VAL A 61 -3.63 -7.02 22.71
CA VAL A 61 -2.35 -6.27 22.71
C VAL A 61 -2.54 -4.90 23.35
N ILE A 62 -3.57 -4.13 22.98
CA ILE A 62 -3.83 -2.79 23.54
C ILE A 62 -4.02 -2.84 25.06
N HIS A 63 -4.65 -3.90 25.58
CA HIS A 63 -4.95 -4.01 27.00
C HIS A 63 -3.84 -4.67 27.84
N ARG A 64 -3.03 -5.54 27.25
CA ARG A 64 -2.07 -6.39 27.99
C ARG A 64 -0.62 -6.03 27.77
N VAL A 65 -0.29 -5.37 26.67
CA VAL A 65 1.09 -5.00 26.34
C VAL A 65 1.29 -3.52 26.64
N ALA A 66 2.36 -3.19 27.35
CA ALA A 66 2.72 -1.82 27.64
C ALA A 66 3.00 -1.06 26.32
N TYR A 67 2.45 0.13 26.21
CA TYR A 67 2.72 1.04 25.10
C TYR A 67 4.21 1.43 25.09
N THR A 68 4.82 1.41 23.91
CA THR A 68 6.24 1.75 23.73
C THR A 68 6.33 2.99 22.84
N GLU A 69 6.46 4.14 23.47
CA GLU A 69 6.59 5.40 22.76
C GLU A 69 7.93 5.47 22.04
N ILE A 70 7.90 5.71 20.73
CA ILE A 70 9.09 5.97 19.93
C ILE A 70 8.90 7.28 19.17
N ASP A 71 8.00 7.30 18.19
CA ASP A 71 7.85 8.46 17.31
C ASP A 71 6.53 9.22 17.49
N TRP A 72 5.51 8.65 18.15
CA TRP A 72 4.20 9.29 18.27
C TRP A 72 4.28 10.73 18.80
N LYS A 73 4.99 10.93 19.91
CA LYS A 73 5.14 12.26 20.50
C LYS A 73 5.90 13.21 19.58
N ALA A 74 6.99 12.75 18.96
CA ALA A 74 7.70 13.54 17.97
C ALA A 74 6.78 13.95 16.81
N TYR A 75 5.91 13.06 16.33
CA TYR A 75 4.91 13.40 15.31
C TYR A 75 3.91 14.46 15.78
N MET A 76 3.46 14.38 17.04
CA MET A 76 2.55 15.38 17.62
C MET A 76 3.23 16.74 17.76
N ASP A 77 4.48 16.78 18.21
CA ASP A 77 5.28 18.02 18.33
C ASP A 77 5.53 18.65 16.94
N GLU A 78 5.86 17.84 15.94
CA GLU A 78 6.07 18.27 14.55
C GLU A 78 4.81 18.95 13.98
N VAL A 79 3.64 18.34 14.14
CA VAL A 79 2.38 18.93 13.63
C VAL A 79 1.90 20.09 14.49
N GLU A 80 2.18 20.09 15.80
CA GLU A 80 1.89 21.22 16.68
C GLU A 80 2.66 22.48 16.26
N GLY A 81 3.91 22.35 15.79
CA GLY A 81 4.66 23.44 15.18
C GLY A 81 3.89 24.12 14.03
N VAL A 82 3.19 23.32 13.21
CA VAL A 82 2.34 23.82 12.11
C VAL A 82 1.07 24.49 12.64
N VAL A 83 0.44 23.93 13.68
CA VAL A 83 -0.71 24.54 14.36
C VAL A 83 -0.35 25.92 14.92
N ASN A 84 0.87 26.07 15.43
CA ASN A 84 1.40 27.32 15.97
C ASN A 84 1.81 28.33 14.87
N GLY A 85 1.57 28.02 13.60
CA GLY A 85 1.83 28.92 12.47
C GLY A 85 3.17 28.72 11.76
N THR A 86 3.96 27.72 12.15
CA THR A 86 5.26 27.46 11.50
C THR A 86 5.05 26.67 10.21
N LEU A 87 5.29 27.33 9.07
CA LEU A 87 5.24 26.70 7.73
C LEU A 87 6.63 26.45 7.13
N ASP A 88 7.69 26.82 7.84
CA ASP A 88 9.06 26.54 7.41
C ASP A 88 9.50 25.15 7.92
N TYR A 89 9.63 24.20 7.00
CA TYR A 89 10.05 22.81 7.28
C TYR A 89 11.42 22.72 7.95
N THR A 90 12.28 23.73 7.82
CA THR A 90 13.58 23.74 8.49
C THR A 90 13.48 23.94 10.00
N GLN A 91 12.35 24.48 10.47
CA GLN A 91 12.08 24.80 11.87
C GLN A 91 11.17 23.75 12.55
N LEU A 92 10.44 22.95 11.76
CA LEU A 92 9.60 21.85 12.25
C LEU A 92 10.47 20.68 12.72
N LYS A 93 10.36 20.34 14.01
CA LYS A 93 11.10 19.25 14.65
C LYS A 93 10.34 18.74 15.87
N GLY A 94 10.45 17.45 16.14
CA GLY A 94 10.04 16.82 17.40
C GLY A 94 11.24 16.37 18.22
N ASP A 95 10.95 15.69 19.33
CA ASP A 95 11.98 15.15 20.24
C ASP A 95 12.99 14.20 19.57
N THR A 96 12.59 13.51 18.50
CA THR A 96 13.44 12.54 17.79
C THR A 96 14.17 13.11 16.57
N GLY A 97 13.92 14.36 16.20
CA GLY A 97 14.61 15.03 15.09
C GLY A 97 13.73 15.99 14.28
N PRO A 98 14.26 16.52 13.16
CA PRO A 98 13.50 17.38 12.26
C PRO A 98 12.42 16.59 11.51
N LEU A 99 11.36 17.30 11.09
CA LEU A 99 10.34 16.74 10.21
C LEU A 99 10.98 16.40 8.86
N VAL A 100 10.91 15.12 8.49
CA VAL A 100 11.47 14.56 7.24
C VAL A 100 10.41 13.94 6.33
N TYR A 101 9.13 14.15 6.65
CA TYR A 101 8.01 13.58 5.91
C TYR A 101 7.32 14.67 5.08
N PRO A 102 6.83 14.37 3.87
CA PRO A 102 6.16 15.38 3.06
C PRO A 102 4.80 15.82 3.64
N ALA A 103 4.18 16.82 3.01
CA ALA A 103 3.00 17.49 3.55
C ALA A 103 1.79 16.59 3.85
N GLY A 104 1.63 15.46 3.16
CA GLY A 104 0.55 14.51 3.42
C GLY A 104 0.60 13.94 4.83
N PHE A 105 1.81 13.69 5.36
CA PHE A 105 2.00 13.30 6.75
C PHE A 105 1.44 14.35 7.70
N VAL A 106 1.80 15.63 7.49
CA VAL A 106 1.36 16.73 8.35
C VAL A 106 -0.16 16.78 8.42
N TYR A 107 -0.87 16.72 7.30
CA TYR A 107 -2.33 16.81 7.30
C TYR A 107 -3.02 15.62 7.99
N ILE A 108 -2.53 14.39 7.76
CA ILE A 108 -3.11 13.20 8.39
C ILE A 108 -2.86 13.23 9.90
N PHE A 109 -1.63 13.52 10.31
CA PHE A 109 -1.26 13.55 11.72
C PHE A 109 -1.85 14.76 12.44
N LEU A 110 -2.14 15.86 11.74
CA LEU A 110 -2.92 16.96 12.29
C LEU A 110 -4.37 16.54 12.58
N GLY A 111 -4.99 15.76 11.70
CA GLY A 111 -6.29 15.16 11.95
C GLY A 111 -6.28 14.24 13.18
N LEU A 112 -5.24 13.42 13.30
CA LEU A 112 -5.04 12.56 14.49
C LEU A 112 -4.77 13.38 15.76
N TYR A 113 -3.99 14.45 15.67
CA TYR A 113 -3.68 15.36 16.78
C TYR A 113 -4.99 15.93 17.36
N TYR A 114 -5.87 16.47 16.52
CA TYR A 114 -7.16 16.97 16.99
C TYR A 114 -8.08 15.87 17.51
N ALA A 115 -8.16 14.72 16.83
CA ALA A 115 -9.01 13.61 17.22
C ALA A 115 -8.62 13.02 18.60
N THR A 116 -7.32 13.03 18.93
CA THR A 116 -6.77 12.44 20.16
C THR A 116 -6.61 13.44 21.30
N GLY A 117 -7.20 14.63 21.19
CA GLY A 117 -7.07 15.67 22.21
C GLY A 117 -5.62 16.17 22.31
N ARG A 118 -5.07 16.61 21.18
CA ARG A 118 -3.68 17.09 21.02
C ARG A 118 -2.63 16.00 21.25
N GLY A 119 -2.91 14.77 20.83
CA GLY A 119 -1.98 13.65 20.99
C GLY A 119 -1.92 12.99 22.37
N THR A 120 -2.69 13.48 23.34
CA THR A 120 -2.66 12.99 24.74
C THR A 120 -3.42 11.67 24.93
N ASN A 121 -4.48 11.43 24.15
CA ASN A 121 -5.27 10.21 24.23
C ASN A 121 -4.64 9.09 23.39
N ILE A 122 -3.58 8.48 23.93
CA ILE A 122 -2.86 7.37 23.28
C ILE A 122 -3.79 6.18 23.03
N ARG A 123 -4.72 5.87 23.95
CA ARG A 123 -5.63 4.73 23.79
C ARG A 123 -6.53 4.89 22.58
N LEU A 124 -7.05 6.09 22.34
CA LEU A 124 -7.81 6.38 21.13
C LEU A 124 -6.94 6.24 19.88
N ALA A 125 -5.69 6.74 19.92
CA ALA A 125 -4.74 6.56 18.83
C ALA A 125 -4.49 5.08 18.52
N GLN A 126 -4.30 4.24 19.54
CA GLN A 126 -4.14 2.79 19.37
C GLN A 126 -5.34 2.13 18.70
N TYR A 127 -6.57 2.53 19.04
CA TYR A 127 -7.76 2.01 18.36
C TYR A 127 -7.88 2.48 16.90
N LEU A 128 -7.52 3.74 16.61
CA LEU A 128 -7.46 4.24 15.23
C LEU A 128 -6.44 3.47 14.40
N PHE A 129 -5.26 3.19 14.96
CA PHE A 129 -4.24 2.39 14.30
C PHE A 129 -4.58 0.91 14.20
N ALA A 130 -5.32 0.35 15.16
CA ALA A 130 -5.87 -1.01 15.05
C ALA A 130 -6.91 -1.08 13.92
N ALA A 131 -7.78 -0.07 13.78
CA ALA A 131 -8.70 0.00 12.65
C ALA A 131 -7.95 0.11 11.31
N LEU A 132 -6.90 0.94 11.24
CA LEU A 132 -6.02 1.05 10.09
C LEU A 132 -5.33 -0.29 9.76
N TYR A 133 -4.89 -1.03 10.77
CA TYR A 133 -4.32 -2.37 10.61
C TYR A 133 -5.30 -3.33 9.94
N ILE A 134 -6.53 -3.42 10.46
CA ILE A 134 -7.57 -4.29 9.90
C ILE A 134 -7.92 -3.87 8.47
N ALA A 135 -8.04 -2.57 8.20
CA ALA A 135 -8.26 -2.06 6.84
C ALA A 135 -7.12 -2.45 5.88
N THR A 136 -5.86 -2.33 6.34
CA THR A 136 -4.68 -2.73 5.57
C THR A 136 -4.71 -4.22 5.27
N LEU A 137 -5.03 -5.05 6.27
CA LEU A 137 -5.13 -6.49 6.11
C LEU A 137 -6.21 -6.88 5.07
N LEU A 138 -7.37 -6.22 5.12
CA LEU A 138 -8.44 -6.43 4.13
C LEU A 138 -8.01 -6.07 2.70
N LEU A 139 -7.28 -4.96 2.53
CA LEU A 139 -6.75 -4.55 1.23
C LEU A 139 -5.74 -5.58 0.69
N VAL A 140 -4.88 -6.11 1.56
CA VAL A 140 -3.91 -7.14 1.21
C VAL A 140 -4.61 -8.45 0.83
N PHE A 141 -5.58 -8.91 1.62
CA PHE A 141 -6.37 -10.10 1.30
C PHE A 141 -7.11 -9.97 -0.02
N ARG A 142 -7.64 -8.78 -0.33
CA ARG A 142 -8.29 -8.49 -1.61
C ARG A 142 -7.32 -8.63 -2.78
N ILE A 143 -6.10 -8.09 -2.67
CA ILE A 143 -5.05 -8.23 -3.70
C ILE A 143 -4.75 -9.70 -3.97
N TYR A 144 -4.51 -10.49 -2.92
CA TYR A 144 -4.23 -11.92 -3.07
C TYR A 144 -5.42 -12.70 -3.64
N SER A 145 -6.64 -12.40 -3.21
CA SER A 145 -7.86 -13.01 -3.72
C SER A 145 -8.08 -12.71 -5.22
N ARG A 146 -7.68 -11.53 -5.70
CA ARG A 146 -7.74 -11.18 -7.13
C ARG A 146 -6.67 -11.88 -7.96
N THR A 147 -5.55 -12.25 -7.32
CA THR A 147 -4.42 -12.90 -7.97
C THR A 147 -4.68 -14.40 -8.19
N SER A 148 -5.49 -15.03 -7.33
CA SER A 148 -5.92 -16.44 -7.39
C SER A 148 -4.80 -17.48 -7.50
N LYS A 149 -3.54 -17.10 -7.23
CA LYS A 149 -2.37 -17.99 -7.31
C LYS A 149 -1.84 -18.43 -5.96
N VAL A 150 -2.21 -17.73 -4.88
CA VAL A 150 -1.71 -18.00 -3.54
C VAL A 150 -2.76 -18.80 -2.78
N PRO A 151 -2.41 -20.00 -2.27
CA PRO A 151 -3.32 -20.80 -1.47
C PRO A 151 -3.75 -20.08 -0.17
N PRO A 152 -5.00 -20.25 0.29
CA PRO A 152 -5.51 -19.64 1.52
C PRO A 152 -4.67 -19.89 2.79
N TYR A 153 -3.98 -21.02 2.90
CA TYR A 153 -3.13 -21.31 4.08
C TYR A 153 -1.99 -20.29 4.27
N VAL A 154 -1.55 -19.61 3.21
CA VAL A 154 -0.49 -18.58 3.32
C VAL A 154 -0.98 -17.37 4.13
N PHE A 155 -2.29 -17.10 4.12
CA PHE A 155 -2.88 -16.01 4.90
C PHE A 155 -2.76 -16.27 6.40
N PHE A 156 -2.86 -17.52 6.81
CA PHE A 156 -2.65 -17.91 8.21
C PHE A 156 -1.22 -17.58 8.66
N PHE A 157 -0.20 -17.89 7.86
CA PHE A 157 1.19 -17.55 8.19
C PHE A 157 1.45 -16.06 8.17
N MET A 158 0.85 -15.31 7.24
CA MET A 158 0.94 -13.85 7.23
C MET A 158 0.38 -13.25 8.51
N CYS A 159 -0.80 -13.68 8.97
CA CYS A 159 -1.38 -13.24 10.24
C CYS A 159 -0.56 -13.70 11.46
N CYS A 160 -0.21 -14.98 11.55
CA CYS A 160 0.44 -15.53 12.75
C CYS A 160 1.91 -15.10 12.91
N ALA A 161 2.63 -14.78 11.83
CA ALA A 161 4.01 -14.30 11.91
C ALA A 161 4.12 -12.78 12.15
N SER A 162 2.99 -12.08 12.34
CA SER A 162 2.91 -10.61 12.34
C SER A 162 3.23 -9.93 13.67
N TYR A 163 3.96 -10.55 14.61
CA TYR A 163 4.29 -9.91 15.89
C TYR A 163 4.92 -8.51 15.73
N ARG A 164 5.83 -8.37 14.76
CA ARG A 164 6.46 -7.09 14.45
C ARG A 164 5.46 -6.07 13.88
N ILE A 165 4.49 -6.50 13.09
CA ILE A 165 3.50 -5.62 12.46
C ILE A 165 2.55 -5.07 13.52
N HIS A 166 2.09 -5.90 14.47
CA HIS A 166 1.29 -5.45 15.61
C HIS A 166 2.02 -4.37 16.42
N SER A 167 3.32 -4.55 16.64
CA SER A 167 4.15 -3.55 17.32
C SER A 167 4.25 -2.23 16.54
N ILE A 168 4.47 -2.30 15.22
CA ILE A 168 4.57 -1.11 14.34
C ILE A 168 3.26 -0.32 14.32
N PHE A 169 2.12 -1.00 14.14
CA PHE A 169 0.82 -0.35 14.04
C PHE A 169 0.34 0.16 15.41
N VAL A 170 0.27 -0.71 16.42
CA VAL A 170 -0.52 -0.44 17.64
C VAL A 170 0.33 -0.01 18.83
N LEU A 171 1.60 -0.43 18.90
CA LEU A 171 2.46 -0.09 20.04
C LEU A 171 3.35 1.13 19.80
N ARG A 172 3.64 1.45 18.53
CA ARG A 172 4.55 2.56 18.15
C ARG A 172 3.87 3.67 17.35
N LEU A 173 2.71 3.37 16.74
CA LEU A 173 1.90 4.33 15.99
C LEU A 173 2.69 5.01 14.85
N PHE A 174 3.50 4.24 14.12
CA PHE A 174 4.37 4.76 13.07
C PHE A 174 3.58 5.30 11.87
N ASN A 175 4.19 6.22 11.11
CA ASN A 175 3.58 6.71 9.87
C ASN A 175 3.61 5.70 8.69
N ASP A 176 4.51 4.70 8.71
CA ASP A 176 4.61 3.65 7.70
C ASP A 176 3.28 2.93 7.45
N PRO A 177 2.56 2.43 8.49
CA PRO A 177 1.19 1.95 8.39
C PRO A 177 0.27 2.76 7.47
N VAL A 178 0.24 4.08 7.65
CA VAL A 178 -0.64 4.99 6.92
C VAL A 178 -0.24 5.02 5.44
N ALA A 179 1.05 5.21 5.17
CA ALA A 179 1.57 5.24 3.81
C ALA A 179 1.32 3.91 3.07
N MET A 180 1.56 2.78 3.74
CA MET A 180 1.38 1.45 3.16
C MET A 180 -0.09 1.11 2.94
N ALA A 181 -1.01 1.50 3.83
CA ALA A 181 -2.45 1.31 3.63
C ALA A 181 -2.95 2.05 2.36
N ILE A 182 -2.53 3.30 2.18
CA ILE A 182 -2.87 4.10 1.01
C ILE A 182 -2.24 3.50 -0.25
N LEU A 183 -1.00 3.01 -0.17
CA LEU A 183 -0.37 2.31 -1.28
C LEU A 183 -1.14 1.04 -1.67
N PHE A 184 -1.52 0.18 -0.72
CA PHE A 184 -2.30 -1.03 -1.03
C PHE A 184 -3.68 -0.69 -1.59
N LEU A 185 -4.27 0.44 -1.20
CA LEU A 185 -5.47 0.97 -1.84
C LEU A 185 -5.21 1.34 -3.30
N ALA A 186 -4.10 2.03 -3.60
CA ALA A 186 -3.68 2.36 -4.96
C ALA A 186 -3.53 1.09 -5.83
N VAL A 187 -2.87 0.05 -5.30
CA VAL A 187 -2.72 -1.25 -5.97
C VAL A 187 -4.08 -1.89 -6.27
N ASN A 188 -5.00 -1.89 -5.30
CA ASN A 188 -6.36 -2.41 -5.54
C ASN A 188 -7.08 -1.64 -6.66
N LEU A 189 -6.91 -0.32 -6.74
CA LEU A 189 -7.47 0.50 -7.82
C LEU A 189 -6.85 0.18 -9.18
N PHE A 190 -5.54 -0.09 -9.23
CA PHE A 190 -4.87 -0.56 -10.45
C PHE A 190 -5.40 -1.93 -10.89
N LEU A 191 -5.66 -2.85 -9.96
CA LEU A 191 -6.28 -4.15 -10.23
C LEU A 191 -7.74 -4.07 -10.73
N GLU A 192 -8.40 -2.93 -10.51
CA GLU A 192 -9.75 -2.62 -10.99
C GLU A 192 -9.76 -1.76 -12.27
N GLU A 193 -8.60 -1.56 -12.90
CA GLU A 193 -8.42 -0.69 -14.08
C GLU A 193 -8.78 0.79 -13.82
N GLN A 194 -8.85 1.22 -12.55
CA GLN A 194 -9.09 2.61 -12.16
C GLN A 194 -7.79 3.41 -12.02
N TRP A 195 -7.01 3.49 -13.11
CA TRP A 195 -5.65 4.01 -13.11
C TRP A 195 -5.50 5.47 -12.64
N SER A 196 -6.46 6.36 -12.93
CA SER A 196 -6.41 7.75 -12.45
C SER A 196 -6.46 7.83 -10.92
N TRP A 197 -7.40 7.09 -10.31
CA TRP A 197 -7.57 7.05 -8.86
C TRP A 197 -6.41 6.31 -8.19
N GLY A 198 -5.91 5.25 -8.82
CA GLY A 198 -4.70 4.57 -8.35
C GLY A 198 -3.49 5.52 -8.33
N CYS A 199 -3.28 6.34 -9.37
CA CYS A 199 -2.21 7.34 -9.41
C CYS A 199 -2.39 8.44 -8.35
N PHE A 200 -3.63 8.88 -8.13
CA PHE A 200 -3.97 9.82 -7.05
C PHE A 200 -3.61 9.24 -5.68
N CYS A 201 -4.06 8.03 -5.36
CA CYS A 201 -3.75 7.36 -4.10
C CYS A 201 -2.25 7.06 -3.97
N PHE A 202 -1.58 6.67 -5.06
CA PHE A 202 -0.13 6.46 -5.07
C PHE A 202 0.63 7.73 -4.68
N SER A 203 0.27 8.87 -5.28
CA SER A 203 0.87 10.15 -4.91
C SER A 203 0.51 10.56 -3.48
N LEU A 204 -0.71 10.27 -3.01
CA LEU A 204 -1.07 10.50 -1.61
C LEU A 204 -0.22 9.65 -0.65
N ALA A 205 0.12 8.42 -1.00
CA ALA A 205 1.03 7.59 -0.20
C ALA A 205 2.46 8.17 -0.18
N VAL A 206 2.95 8.65 -1.33
CA VAL A 206 4.25 9.35 -1.43
C VAL A 206 4.27 10.62 -0.57
N SER A 207 3.17 11.37 -0.49
CA SER A 207 3.12 12.58 0.35
C SER A 207 3.10 12.28 1.85
N VAL A 208 2.82 11.04 2.26
CA VAL A 208 2.98 10.60 3.66
C VAL A 208 4.40 10.12 3.92
N LYS A 209 4.97 9.33 3.01
CA LYS A 209 6.33 8.80 3.16
C LYS A 209 7.04 8.67 1.82
N MET A 210 8.22 9.28 1.72
CA MET A 210 9.00 9.30 0.48
C MET A 210 9.43 7.90 0.00
N ASN A 211 9.56 6.92 0.90
CA ASN A 211 9.98 5.55 0.55
C ASN A 211 9.04 4.90 -0.48
N ILE A 212 7.80 5.37 -0.61
CA ILE A 212 6.86 4.87 -1.62
C ILE A 212 7.34 5.20 -3.05
N LEU A 213 8.25 6.17 -3.24
CA LEU A 213 8.89 6.44 -4.53
C LEU A 213 9.65 5.24 -5.10
N LEU A 214 10.07 4.28 -4.26
CA LEU A 214 10.72 3.05 -4.69
C LEU A 214 9.82 2.19 -5.60
N PHE A 215 8.50 2.36 -5.52
CA PHE A 215 7.53 1.72 -6.39
C PHE A 215 7.28 2.48 -7.71
N ALA A 216 7.72 3.74 -7.81
CA ALA A 216 7.44 4.60 -8.95
C ALA A 216 8.00 4.07 -10.29
N PRO A 217 9.21 3.46 -10.35
CA PRO A 217 9.69 2.84 -11.59
C PRO A 217 8.79 1.70 -12.09
N GLY A 218 8.29 0.87 -11.16
CA GLY A 218 7.34 -0.21 -11.47
C GLY A 218 6.02 0.34 -11.99
N LEU A 219 5.48 1.37 -11.34
CA LEU A 219 4.26 2.04 -11.79
C LEU A 219 4.43 2.71 -13.16
N LEU A 220 5.54 3.40 -13.39
CA LEU A 220 5.83 4.04 -14.69
C LEU A 220 5.88 2.99 -15.80
N PHE A 221 6.52 1.85 -15.56
CA PHE A 221 6.55 0.74 -16.50
C PHE A 221 5.13 0.25 -16.83
N LEU A 222 4.27 0.07 -15.83
CA LEU A 222 2.88 -0.35 -16.02
C LEU A 222 2.06 0.69 -16.81
N LEU A 223 2.23 1.98 -16.53
CA LEU A 223 1.55 3.05 -17.24
C LEU A 223 1.97 3.11 -18.71
N LEU A 224 3.26 3.02 -19.01
CA LEU A 224 3.77 2.98 -20.38
C LEU A 224 3.31 1.72 -21.12
N GLN A 225 3.30 0.58 -20.45
CA GLN A 225 2.82 -0.66 -21.03
C GLN A 225 1.32 -0.58 -21.35
N ARG A 226 0.51 0.02 -20.47
CA ARG A 226 -0.95 0.10 -20.65
C ARG A 226 -1.39 1.20 -21.61
N PHE A 227 -0.81 2.39 -21.52
CA PHE A 227 -1.30 3.60 -22.16
C PHE A 227 -0.32 4.24 -23.16
N GLY A 228 0.93 3.77 -23.24
CA GLY A 228 1.98 4.46 -23.99
C GLY A 228 2.40 5.77 -23.33
N LEU A 229 3.24 6.55 -24.02
CA LEU A 229 3.79 7.79 -23.46
C LEU A 229 2.70 8.87 -23.30
N LEU A 230 1.92 9.14 -24.35
CA LEU A 230 0.91 10.21 -24.35
C LEU A 230 -0.19 9.97 -23.32
N GLY A 231 -0.64 8.73 -23.16
CA GLY A 231 -1.64 8.36 -22.16
C GLY A 231 -1.09 8.30 -20.72
N ALA A 232 0.23 8.13 -20.53
CA ALA A 232 0.86 8.18 -19.21
C ALA A 232 1.02 9.62 -18.68
N ILE A 233 1.27 10.61 -19.55
CA ILE A 233 1.43 12.02 -19.17
C ILE A 233 0.31 12.53 -18.25
N PRO A 234 -1.00 12.40 -18.57
CA PRO A 234 -2.05 12.90 -17.69
C PRO A 234 -2.09 12.16 -16.33
N LYS A 235 -1.68 10.90 -16.25
CA LYS A 235 -1.61 10.14 -15.00
C LYS A 235 -0.46 10.60 -14.11
N LEU A 236 0.69 10.87 -14.72
CA LEU A 236 1.83 11.48 -14.03
C LEU A 236 1.53 12.92 -13.61
N ALA A 237 0.79 13.67 -14.41
CA ALA A 237 0.33 15.02 -14.07
C ALA A 237 -0.55 15.02 -12.83
N ILE A 238 -1.47 14.05 -12.67
CA ILE A 238 -2.25 13.88 -11.43
C ILE A 238 -1.32 13.70 -10.23
N CYS A 239 -0.28 12.86 -10.36
CA CYS A 239 0.67 12.61 -9.28
C CYS A 239 1.40 13.90 -8.87
N ALA A 240 1.94 14.63 -9.86
CA ALA A 240 2.69 15.86 -9.64
C ALA A 240 1.81 16.98 -9.07
N ALA A 241 0.60 17.17 -9.63
CA ALA A 241 -0.34 18.19 -9.18
C ALA A 241 -0.71 17.98 -7.71
N LEU A 242 -0.96 16.73 -7.28
CA LEU A 242 -1.27 16.44 -5.89
C LEU A 242 -0.12 16.82 -4.94
N GLN A 243 1.13 16.52 -5.31
CA GLN A 243 2.30 16.92 -4.49
C GLN A 243 2.42 18.42 -4.35
N VAL A 244 2.21 19.17 -5.44
CA VAL A 244 2.24 20.64 -5.43
C VAL A 244 1.11 21.20 -4.58
N VAL A 245 -0.12 20.69 -4.73
CA VAL A 245 -1.29 21.18 -3.97
C VAL A 245 -1.10 20.94 -2.48
N LEU A 246 -0.68 19.74 -2.07
CA LEU A 246 -0.45 19.42 -0.66
C LEU A 246 0.75 20.21 -0.10
N GLY A 247 1.81 20.35 -0.87
CA GLY A 247 3.02 21.08 -0.47
C GLY A 247 2.90 22.61 -0.54
N LEU A 248 1.88 23.15 -1.21
CA LEU A 248 1.76 24.57 -1.53
C LEU A 248 2.03 25.53 -0.36
N PRO A 249 1.41 25.39 0.83
CA PRO A 249 1.65 26.34 1.92
C PRO A 249 3.11 26.36 2.38
N PHE A 250 3.80 25.22 2.30
CA PHE A 250 5.21 25.10 2.70
C PHE A 250 6.16 25.54 1.57
N LEU A 251 5.78 25.26 0.32
CA LEU A 251 6.51 25.67 -0.88
C LEU A 251 6.53 27.19 -1.06
N VAL A 252 5.46 27.90 -0.66
CA VAL A 252 5.40 29.36 -0.76
C VAL A 252 6.34 30.02 0.26
N VAL A 253 6.48 29.44 1.46
CA VAL A 253 7.30 30.02 2.53
C VAL A 253 8.78 29.68 2.35
N ASN A 254 9.12 28.41 2.15
CA ASN A 254 10.50 27.97 1.95
C ASN A 254 10.55 26.73 1.04
N PRO A 255 10.57 26.90 -0.30
CA PRO A 255 10.53 25.78 -1.23
C PRO A 255 11.76 24.87 -1.11
N VAL A 256 12.95 25.46 -0.92
CA VAL A 256 14.20 24.70 -0.77
C VAL A 256 14.18 23.91 0.55
N GLY A 257 13.73 24.53 1.64
CA GLY A 257 13.57 23.89 2.94
C GLY A 257 12.58 22.71 2.88
N TYR A 258 11.43 22.92 2.24
CA TYR A 258 10.43 21.87 2.07
C TYR A 258 10.97 20.67 1.29
N VAL A 259 11.55 20.90 0.10
CA VAL A 259 12.03 19.81 -0.76
C VAL A 259 13.21 19.06 -0.12
N SER A 260 14.18 19.79 0.45
CA SER A 260 15.36 19.18 1.06
C SER A 260 15.03 18.35 2.31
N ARG A 261 14.05 18.76 3.11
CA ARG A 261 13.60 18.02 4.30
C ARG A 261 12.67 16.87 3.96
N SER A 262 11.65 17.12 3.12
CA SER A 262 10.61 16.15 2.78
C SER A 262 11.11 15.01 1.90
N PHE A 263 12.12 15.27 1.06
CA PHE A 263 12.71 14.32 0.13
C PHE A 263 14.23 14.27 0.33
N ASP A 264 14.65 14.02 1.58
CA ASP A 264 16.06 13.96 1.94
C ASP A 264 16.74 12.68 1.42
N LEU A 265 17.18 12.73 0.16
CA LEU A 265 17.96 11.68 -0.50
C LEU A 265 19.41 11.62 0.01
N GLY A 266 19.85 12.62 0.79
CA GLY A 266 21.20 12.70 1.36
C GLY A 266 21.33 12.04 2.73
N ARG A 267 20.21 11.69 3.36
CA ARG A 267 20.20 11.10 4.70
C ARG A 267 20.91 9.74 4.71
N GLN A 268 21.95 9.66 5.52
CA GLN A 268 22.67 8.40 5.74
C GLN A 268 22.01 7.61 6.86
N PHE A 269 21.90 6.29 6.66
CA PHE A 269 21.51 5.39 7.73
C PHE A 269 22.60 5.37 8.80
N LEU A 270 22.22 5.51 10.06
CA LEU A 270 23.16 5.43 11.17
C LEU A 270 23.46 3.96 11.47
N PHE A 271 24.73 3.61 11.61
CA PHE A 271 25.15 2.23 11.89
C PHE A 271 24.52 1.67 13.17
N LYS A 272 24.21 2.51 14.18
CA LYS A 272 23.52 2.07 15.39
C LYS A 272 22.10 1.53 15.15
N TRP A 273 21.46 1.91 14.06
CA TRP A 273 20.08 1.48 13.73
C TRP A 273 20.04 0.36 12.69
N THR A 274 21.18 -0.05 12.14
CA THR A 274 21.20 -1.14 11.16
C THR A 274 21.12 -2.50 11.85
N VAL A 275 20.11 -3.30 11.45
CA VAL A 275 19.96 -4.68 11.91
C VAL A 275 20.59 -5.64 10.92
N ASN A 276 20.31 -5.46 9.63
CA ASN A 276 20.78 -6.37 8.57
C ASN A 276 22.28 -6.23 8.30
N TRP A 277 22.83 -5.02 8.40
CA TRP A 277 24.25 -4.75 8.09
C TRP A 277 25.14 -4.76 9.32
N ARG A 278 24.66 -5.29 10.45
CA ARG A 278 25.40 -5.30 11.72
C ARG A 278 26.67 -6.16 11.67
N PHE A 279 26.76 -7.05 10.69
CA PHE A 279 27.95 -7.85 10.42
C PHE A 279 29.08 -7.07 9.74
N LEU A 280 28.79 -5.91 9.14
CA LEU A 280 29.80 -5.05 8.53
C LEU A 280 30.46 -4.14 9.57
N PRO A 281 31.75 -3.82 9.45
CA PRO A 281 32.37 -2.75 10.19
C PRO A 281 31.69 -1.40 9.91
N GLU A 282 31.67 -0.53 10.91
CA GLU A 282 31.04 0.79 10.81
C GLU A 282 31.69 1.66 9.72
N GLU A 283 33.01 1.54 9.53
CA GLU A 283 33.72 2.32 8.50
C GLU A 283 33.27 1.91 7.09
N VAL A 284 32.99 0.63 6.88
CA VAL A 284 32.51 0.11 5.59
C VAL A 284 31.06 0.53 5.36
N PHE A 285 30.22 0.42 6.38
CA PHE A 285 28.80 0.78 6.28
C PHE A 285 28.62 2.28 5.97
N GLN A 286 29.41 3.16 6.59
CA GLN A 286 29.31 4.60 6.36
C GLN A 286 29.98 5.06 5.06
N HIS A 287 30.72 4.19 4.37
CA HIS A 287 31.50 4.55 3.20
C HIS A 287 30.60 4.91 2.01
N ARG A 288 30.80 6.08 1.40
CA ARG A 288 29.99 6.54 0.25
C ARG A 288 30.01 5.56 -0.93
N THR A 289 31.15 4.93 -1.19
CA THR A 289 31.28 3.91 -2.25
C THR A 289 30.38 2.70 -2.00
N PHE A 290 30.21 2.29 -0.74
CA PHE A 290 29.34 1.17 -0.39
C PHE A 290 27.87 1.50 -0.68
N HIS A 291 27.41 2.69 -0.29
CA HIS A 291 26.05 3.16 -0.62
C HIS A 291 25.82 3.30 -2.14
N LEU A 292 26.80 3.83 -2.88
CA LEU A 292 26.72 3.93 -4.34
C LEU A 292 26.71 2.56 -5.02
N ALA A 293 27.50 1.60 -4.52
CA ALA A 293 27.52 0.23 -5.02
C ALA A 293 26.18 -0.48 -4.78
N LEU A 294 25.57 -0.31 -3.60
CA LEU A 294 24.23 -0.82 -3.30
C LEU A 294 23.18 -0.23 -4.25
N LEU A 295 23.21 1.09 -4.47
CA LEU A 295 22.30 1.76 -5.40
C LEU A 295 22.49 1.26 -6.83
N ALA A 296 23.73 1.12 -7.30
CA ALA A 296 24.04 0.59 -8.62
C ALA A 296 23.56 -0.86 -8.78
N ALA A 297 23.79 -1.71 -7.77
CA ALA A 297 23.31 -3.10 -7.76
C ALA A 297 21.78 -3.17 -7.82
N HIS A 298 21.09 -2.30 -7.07
CA HIS A 298 19.63 -2.17 -7.09
C HIS A 298 19.12 -1.78 -8.48
N LEU A 299 19.67 -0.71 -9.08
CA LEU A 299 19.27 -0.25 -10.42
C LEU A 299 19.59 -1.30 -11.49
N ALA A 300 20.72 -2.01 -11.39
CA ALA A 300 21.08 -3.09 -12.30
C ALA A 300 20.11 -4.27 -12.18
N ALA A 301 19.70 -4.64 -10.96
CA ALA A 301 18.70 -5.68 -10.73
C ALA A 301 17.34 -5.28 -11.34
N LEU A 302 16.88 -4.04 -11.11
CA LEU A 302 15.66 -3.52 -11.73
C LEU A 302 15.74 -3.55 -13.26
N GLY A 303 16.87 -3.12 -13.84
CA GLY A 303 17.09 -3.16 -15.29
C GLY A 303 17.09 -4.58 -15.85
N LEU A 304 17.75 -5.53 -15.19
CA LEU A 304 17.76 -6.94 -15.56
C LEU A 304 16.34 -7.55 -15.50
N PHE A 305 15.55 -7.22 -14.48
CA PHE A 305 14.17 -7.68 -14.36
C PHE A 305 13.26 -7.05 -15.41
N ALA A 306 13.42 -5.76 -15.69
CA ALA A 306 12.71 -5.09 -16.76
C ALA A 306 12.96 -5.76 -18.11
N LEU A 307 14.23 -6.06 -18.43
CA LEU A 307 14.64 -6.68 -19.68
C LEU A 307 14.24 -8.16 -19.78
N LYS A 308 14.42 -8.95 -18.72
CA LYS A 308 14.29 -10.42 -18.79
C LYS A 308 12.94 -10.96 -18.32
N ARG A 309 12.22 -10.22 -17.46
CA ARG A 309 11.04 -10.77 -16.75
C ARG A 309 9.76 -9.99 -16.94
N TRP A 310 9.83 -8.66 -16.98
CA TRP A 310 8.66 -7.81 -17.25
C TRP A 310 8.39 -7.64 -18.74
N HIS A 311 9.43 -7.54 -19.56
CA HIS A 311 9.33 -7.55 -21.02
C HIS A 311 9.23 -8.99 -21.55
N ARG A 312 8.01 -9.53 -21.65
CA ARG A 312 7.74 -10.86 -22.25
C ARG A 312 7.32 -10.80 -23.72
N CYS A 313 7.33 -9.63 -24.34
CA CYS A 313 7.06 -9.47 -25.77
C CYS A 313 8.38 -9.43 -26.56
N ASP A 314 8.39 -9.94 -27.79
CA ASP A 314 9.57 -9.95 -28.68
C ASP A 314 9.96 -8.56 -29.25
N GLU A 315 9.50 -7.46 -28.65
CA GLU A 315 9.79 -6.11 -29.10
C GLU A 315 10.88 -5.41 -28.25
N SER A 316 11.42 -4.30 -28.74
CA SER A 316 12.33 -3.45 -27.96
C SER A 316 11.54 -2.66 -26.91
N ILE A 317 12.12 -2.36 -25.74
CA ILE A 317 11.53 -1.46 -24.71
C ILE A 317 11.02 -0.15 -25.32
N LEU A 318 11.65 0.33 -26.39
CA LEU A 318 11.25 1.54 -27.11
C LEU A 318 9.86 1.43 -27.76
N SER A 319 9.33 0.22 -27.98
CA SER A 319 7.96 0.03 -28.46
C SER A 319 6.90 0.32 -27.37
N LEU A 320 7.29 0.31 -26.08
CA LEU A 320 6.43 0.74 -24.97
C LEU A 320 6.18 2.26 -24.99
N LEU A 321 7.02 3.03 -25.67
CA LEU A 321 6.81 4.48 -25.84
C LEU A 321 5.76 4.77 -26.91
N LYS A 322 5.59 3.86 -27.89
CA LYS A 322 4.60 4.00 -28.95
C LYS A 322 3.18 3.83 -28.41
N ASP A 323 2.23 4.47 -29.11
CA ASP A 323 0.83 4.37 -28.75
C ASP A 323 0.37 2.89 -28.79
N PRO A 324 -0.47 2.47 -27.83
CA PRO A 324 -0.87 1.07 -27.74
C PRO A 324 -1.62 0.57 -28.99
N ALA A 325 -2.24 1.48 -29.75
CA ALA A 325 -2.94 1.19 -31.01
C ALA A 325 -1.98 0.90 -32.18
N GLU A 326 -0.73 1.38 -32.10
CA GLU A 326 0.30 1.18 -33.14
C GLU A 326 1.16 -0.07 -32.89
N ARG A 327 0.90 -0.80 -31.80
CA ARG A 327 1.65 -2.00 -31.43
C ARG A 327 1.13 -3.21 -32.22
N LYS A 328 2.04 -4.11 -32.62
CA LYS A 328 1.69 -5.34 -33.36
C LYS A 328 0.67 -6.21 -32.63
N ASN A 329 0.62 -6.13 -31.30
CA ASN A 329 -0.37 -6.80 -30.47
C ASN A 329 -1.15 -5.76 -29.66
N PRO A 330 -2.50 -5.76 -29.73
CA PRO A 330 -3.31 -4.84 -28.94
C PRO A 330 -3.13 -5.11 -27.43
N PRO A 331 -3.15 -4.06 -26.58
CA PRO A 331 -2.94 -4.20 -25.14
C PRO A 331 -4.11 -4.95 -24.49
N GLN A 332 -3.92 -6.23 -24.15
CA GLN A 332 -4.84 -6.94 -23.28
C GLN A 332 -4.87 -6.29 -21.88
N PRO A 333 -5.99 -6.36 -21.13
CA PRO A 333 -6.02 -5.97 -19.73
C PRO A 333 -4.91 -6.67 -18.97
N LEU A 334 -4.14 -5.90 -18.20
CA LEU A 334 -2.98 -6.42 -17.49
C LEU A 334 -3.47 -7.39 -16.42
N SER A 335 -3.06 -8.66 -16.50
CA SER A 335 -3.42 -9.62 -15.47
C SER A 335 -2.91 -9.13 -14.11
N ALA A 336 -3.64 -9.40 -13.02
CA ALA A 336 -3.24 -9.02 -11.67
C ALA A 336 -1.78 -9.39 -11.34
N ASN A 337 -1.31 -10.52 -11.87
CA ASN A 337 0.06 -10.98 -11.71
C ASN A 337 1.11 -10.11 -12.40
N HIS A 338 0.75 -9.49 -13.52
CA HIS A 338 1.63 -8.61 -14.28
C HIS A 338 1.70 -7.22 -13.66
N ILE A 339 0.65 -6.80 -12.94
CA ILE A 339 0.61 -5.56 -12.14
C ILE A 339 1.43 -5.72 -10.85
N LEU A 340 1.31 -6.88 -10.17
CA LEU A 340 2.00 -7.10 -8.90
C LEU A 340 3.50 -7.42 -9.07
N LEU A 341 3.92 -8.05 -10.18
CA LEU A 341 5.35 -8.40 -10.34
C LEU A 341 6.29 -7.18 -10.31
N PRO A 342 5.96 -6.05 -10.97
CA PRO A 342 6.77 -4.83 -10.92
C PRO A 342 6.67 -4.07 -9.61
N GLU A 343 5.47 -3.99 -9.02
CA GLU A 343 5.25 -3.24 -7.78
C GLU A 343 5.93 -3.91 -6.58
N TRP A 344 5.85 -5.22 -6.44
CA TRP A 344 6.40 -5.92 -5.27
C TRP A 344 7.94 -6.02 -5.28
N TRP A 345 8.59 -5.81 -6.43
CA TRP A 345 10.05 -5.82 -6.52
C TRP A 345 10.73 -4.54 -6.03
N GLY A 346 10.03 -3.39 -6.07
CA GLY A 346 10.51 -2.18 -5.38
C GLY A 346 10.75 -2.40 -3.88
N TRP A 347 10.08 -3.40 -3.30
CA TRP A 347 10.20 -3.83 -1.91
C TRP A 347 11.30 -4.88 -1.65
N PHE A 348 11.58 -5.77 -2.59
CA PHE A 348 12.56 -6.85 -2.37
C PHE A 348 14.01 -6.36 -2.38
N ALA A 349 14.27 -5.23 -3.02
CA ALA A 349 15.62 -4.71 -3.18
C ALA A 349 15.97 -3.59 -2.17
N THR A 350 15.19 -3.46 -1.09
CA THR A 350 15.32 -2.42 -0.05
C THR A 350 15.54 -2.97 1.37
N TRP A 351 15.85 -4.27 1.51
CA TRP A 351 16.22 -4.91 2.78
C TRP A 351 17.69 -5.33 2.83
#